data_AF-A0A967MP26-F1
#
_entry.id   AF-A0A967MP26-F1
#
_cell.length_a   1.000
_cell.length_b   1.000
_cell.length_c   1.000
_cell.angle_alpha   90.00
_cell.angle_beta   90.00
_cell.angle_gamma   90.00
#
_symmetry.space_group_name_H-M   'P 1'
#
loop_
_entity.id
_entity.type
_entity.pdbx_description
1 polymer ?
#
loop_
_entity_poly.entity_id
_entity_poly.type
_entity_poly.pdbx_seq_one_letter_code
_entity_poly.pdbx_strand_id
1 'polypeptide(L)'
;MKREVLHATVWGLVVTLLLAALIVVGSRNLDHIDPALVGYTFATLFAAFGITYRYAMWLRRPPTAVYWRRGWQVVFGRRYWKENLARLP
;
A
#
# COMPACT_ATOMS: atom_id res chain seq x y z
N MET A 1 8.32 7.30 -17.93
CA MET A 1 9.28 7.99 -17.04
C MET A 1 8.60 9.04 -16.16
N LYS A 2 8.42 10.32 -16.58
CA LYS A 2 7.91 11.40 -15.68
C LYS A 2 6.53 11.12 -15.06
N ARG A 3 5.55 10.66 -15.86
CA ARG A 3 4.19 10.34 -15.38
C ARG A 3 4.13 9.16 -14.39
N GLU A 4 5.08 8.23 -14.50
CA GLU A 4 5.12 7.03 -13.66
C GLU A 4 5.68 7.37 -12.29
N VAL A 5 6.77 8.14 -12.27
CA VAL A 5 7.36 8.69 -11.04
C VAL A 5 6.33 9.54 -10.32
N LEU A 6 5.65 10.45 -11.02
CA LEU A 6 4.63 11.32 -10.42
C LEU A 6 3.51 10.51 -9.77
N HIS A 7 3.00 9.47 -10.45
CA HIS A 7 1.97 8.61 -9.88
C HIS A 7 2.48 7.79 -8.68
N ALA A 8 3.68 7.24 -8.76
CA ALA A 8 4.27 6.46 -7.67
C ALA A 8 4.49 7.33 -6.44
N THR A 9 4.94 8.58 -6.62
CA THR A 9 5.08 9.57 -5.55
C THR A 9 3.72 9.96 -4.96
N VAL A 10 2.71 10.23 -5.79
CA VAL A 10 1.35 10.54 -5.31
C VAL A 10 0.79 9.38 -4.48
N TRP A 11 0.90 8.14 -4.97
CA TRP A 11 0.46 6.97 -4.21
C TRP A 11 1.23 6.78 -2.90
N GLY A 12 2.56 6.96 -2.93
CA GLY A 12 3.39 6.94 -1.73
C GLY A 12 2.95 7.97 -0.70
N LEU A 13 2.71 9.21 -1.12
CA LEU A 13 2.24 10.29 -0.25
C LEU A 13 0.86 9.99 0.33
N VAL A 14 -0.09 9.53 -0.49
CA VAL A 14 -1.45 9.20 -0.03
C VAL A 14 -1.42 8.10 1.03
N VAL A 15 -0.66 7.01 0.81
CA VAL A 15 -0.55 5.93 1.79
C VAL A 15 0.12 6.41 3.09
N THR A 16 1.15 7.24 2.97
CA THR A 16 1.87 7.77 4.15
C THR A 16 1.00 8.72 4.97
N LEU A 17 0.25 9.61 4.30
CA LEU A 17 -0.68 10.52 4.96
C LEU A 17 -1.84 9.78 5.62
N LEU A 18 -2.37 8.76 4.95
CA LEU A 18 -3.41 7.90 5.52
C LEU A 18 -2.89 7.18 6.76
N LEU A 19 -1.68 6.61 6.71
CA LEU A 19 -1.06 5.96 7.85
C LEU A 19 -0.83 6.96 9.00
N ALA A 20 -0.33 8.17 8.70
CA ALA A 20 -0.17 9.23 9.70
C ALA A 20 -1.50 9.60 10.37
N ALA A 21 -2.57 9.74 9.58
CA ALA A 21 -3.91 10.02 10.12
C ALA A 21 -4.42 8.88 11.03
N LEU A 22 -4.24 7.62 10.63
CA LEU A 22 -4.58 6.46 11.46
C LEU A 22 -3.80 6.44 12.78
N ILE A 23 -2.51 6.80 12.74
CA ILE A 23 -1.68 6.90 13.94
C ILE A 23 -2.20 8.00 14.87
N VAL A 24 -2.52 9.18 14.34
CA VAL A 24 -3.05 10.30 15.15
C VAL A 24 -4.40 9.94 15.79
N VAL A 25 -5.31 9.34 15.02
CA VAL A 25 -6.62 8.89 15.52
C VAL A 25 -6.46 7.79 16.56
N GLY A 26 -5.64 6.78 16.29
CA GLY A 26 -5.39 5.67 17.21
C GLY A 26 -4.66 6.08 18.48
N SER A 27 -3.76 7.06 18.39
CA SER A 27 -2.95 7.54 19.52
C SER A 27 -3.64 8.62 20.36
N ARG A 28 -4.91 8.96 20.07
CA ARG A 28 -5.63 10.07 20.74
C ARG A 28 -4.82 11.38 20.72
N ASN A 29 -4.44 11.84 19.53
CA ASN A 29 -3.62 13.06 19.34
C ASN A 29 -2.20 13.02 19.94
N LEU A 30 -1.59 11.83 20.06
CA LEU A 30 -0.20 11.67 20.51
C LEU A 30 0.04 12.04 21.99
N ASP A 31 -1.02 12.16 22.79
CA ASP A 31 -0.95 12.63 24.20
C ASP A 31 -0.05 11.77 25.10
N HIS A 32 0.22 10.51 24.73
CA HIS A 32 1.00 9.56 25.54
C HIS A 32 2.12 8.89 24.73
N ILE A 33 2.69 9.58 23.72
CA ILE A 33 3.83 9.02 23.00
C ILE A 33 5.13 9.31 23.73
N ASP A 34 5.80 8.24 24.15
CA ASP A 34 7.17 8.33 24.62
C ASP A 34 8.11 8.82 23.50
N PRO A 35 9.13 9.64 23.81
CA PRO A 35 10.08 10.13 22.81
C PRO A 35 10.76 9.01 22.00
N ALA A 36 10.92 7.83 22.60
CA ALA A 36 11.46 6.65 21.92
C ALA A 36 10.54 6.15 20.80
N LEU A 37 9.21 6.19 20.99
CA LEU A 37 8.23 5.77 19.98
C LEU A 37 8.18 6.71 18.78
N VAL A 38 8.46 8.01 18.98
CA VAL A 38 8.48 9.02 17.91
C VAL A 38 9.40 8.59 16.77
N GLY A 39 10.60 8.10 17.09
CA GLY A 39 11.57 7.63 16.09
C GLY A 39 11.04 6.47 15.25
N TYR A 40 10.36 5.51 15.88
CA TYR A 40 9.73 4.38 15.19
C TYR A 40 8.56 4.84 14.31
N THR A 41 7.78 5.82 14.75
CA THR A 41 6.68 6.39 13.96
C THR A 41 7.19 7.04 12.68
N PHE A 42 8.28 7.81 12.76
CA PHE A 42 8.89 8.39 11.55
C PHE A 42 9.50 7.32 10.64
N ALA A 43 10.19 6.33 11.22
CA ALA A 43 10.77 5.23 10.45
C ALA A 43 9.68 4.42 9.71
N THR A 44 8.55 4.15 10.36
CA THR A 44 7.42 3.43 9.77
C THR A 44 6.72 4.23 8.68
N LEU A 45 6.51 5.54 8.86
CA LEU A 45 5.99 6.43 7.82
C LEU A 45 6.91 6.46 6.59
N PHE A 46 8.23 6.60 6.81
CA PHE A 46 9.20 6.58 5.72
C PHE A 46 9.26 5.23 5.01
N ALA A 47 9.22 4.12 5.76
CA ALA A 47 9.16 2.77 5.20
C ALA A 47 7.89 2.57 4.36
N ALA A 48 6.73 3.01 4.86
CA ALA A 48 5.47 2.94 4.13
C ALA A 48 5.53 3.72 2.81
N PHE A 49 6.08 4.93 2.83
CA PHE A 49 6.33 5.71 1.62
C PHE A 49 7.21 4.95 0.62
N GLY A 50 8.40 4.50 1.07
CA GLY A 50 9.39 3.85 0.21
C GLY A 50 8.91 2.54 -0.40
N ILE A 51 8.22 1.70 0.39
CA ILE A 51 7.62 0.45 -0.08
C ILE A 51 6.54 0.75 -1.11
N THR A 52 5.63 1.69 -0.82
CA THR A 52 4.54 2.04 -1.74
C THR A 52 5.07 2.61 -3.05
N TYR A 53 6.06 3.51 -2.99
CA TYR A 53 6.70 4.07 -4.18
C TYR A 53 7.34 2.98 -5.03
N ARG A 54 8.14 2.09 -4.40
CA ARG A 54 8.81 0.98 -5.10
C ARG A 54 7.79 0.03 -5.72
N TYR A 55 6.72 -0.29 -4.99
CA TYR A 55 5.65 -1.17 -5.47
C TYR A 55 4.89 -0.55 -6.65
N ALA A 56 4.51 0.73 -6.55
CA ALA A 56 3.83 1.46 -7.60
C ALA A 56 4.69 1.54 -8.88
N MET A 57 6.00 1.75 -8.74
CA MET A 57 6.93 1.78 -9.88
C MET A 57 7.08 0.39 -10.53
N TRP A 58 7.10 -0.68 -9.72
CA TRP A 58 7.17 -2.06 -10.21
C TRP A 58 5.90 -2.47 -10.98
N LEU A 59 4.74 -2.02 -10.51
CA LEU A 59 3.44 -2.32 -11.11
C LEU A 59 3.26 -1.70 -12.50
N ARG A 60 4.03 -0.66 -12.82
CA ARG A 60 3.97 0.02 -14.12
C ARG A 60 4.79 -0.65 -15.21
N ARG A 61 5.64 -1.64 -14.88
CA ARG A 61 6.36 -2.40 -15.92
C ARG A 61 5.32 -3.24 -16.72
N PRO A 62 5.39 -3.23 -18.07
CA PRO A 62 4.37 -3.85 -18.92
C PRO A 62 4.04 -5.31 -18.58
N PRO A 63 5.00 -6.21 -18.29
CA PRO A 63 4.67 -7.60 -17.95
C PRO A 63 3.96 -7.74 -16.60
N THR A 64 4.33 -6.98 -15.57
CA THR A 64 3.72 -7.06 -14.22
C THR A 64 2.33 -6.44 -14.16
N ALA A 65 2.07 -5.39 -14.94
CA ALA A 65 0.73 -4.78 -15.04
C ALA A 65 -0.34 -5.76 -15.55
N VAL A 66 0.04 -6.73 -16.39
CA VAL A 66 -0.88 -7.76 -16.91
C VAL A 66 -1.19 -8.78 -15.82
N TYR A 67 -0.19 -9.25 -15.07
CA TYR A 67 -0.41 -10.15 -13.93
C TYR A 67 -1.26 -9.51 -12.85
N TRP A 68 -1.04 -8.24 -12.54
CA TRP A 68 -1.85 -7.51 -11.57
C TRP A 68 -3.33 -7.41 -11.98
N ARG A 69 -3.59 -7.04 -13.24
CA ARG A 69 -4.96 -7.00 -13.78
C ARG A 69 -5.61 -8.38 -13.79
N ARG A 70 -4.88 -9.42 -14.20
CA ARG A 70 -5.40 -10.79 -14.18
C ARG A 70 -5.64 -11.30 -12.77
N GLY A 71 -4.77 -10.98 -11.81
CA GLY A 71 -4.95 -11.29 -10.40
C GLY A 71 -6.27 -10.71 -9.87
N TRP A 72 -6.54 -9.43 -10.14
CA TRP A 72 -7.82 -8.83 -9.77
C TRP A 72 -9.02 -9.40 -10.54
N GLN A 73 -8.86 -9.81 -11.80
CA GLN A 73 -9.92 -10.49 -12.55
C GLN A 73 -10.26 -11.86 -11.97
N VAL A 74 -9.28 -12.58 -11.42
CA VAL A 74 -9.51 -13.85 -10.71
C VAL A 74 -10.17 -13.60 -9.35
N VAL A 75 -9.68 -12.60 -8.61
CA VAL A 75 -10.21 -12.23 -7.29
C VAL A 75 -11.59 -11.58 -7.37
N PHE A 76 -11.99 -10.88 -8.44
CA PHE A 76 -13.33 -10.28 -8.56
C PHE A 76 -14.21 -10.95 -9.62
N GLY A 77 -13.70 -11.97 -10.31
CA GLY A 77 -14.44 -12.75 -11.28
C GLY A 77 -15.54 -13.57 -10.59
N ARG A 78 -16.79 -13.13 -10.77
CA ARG A 78 -18.01 -13.75 -10.20
C ARG A 78 -18.15 -15.25 -10.53
N ARG A 79 -17.46 -15.74 -11.57
CA ARG A 79 -17.44 -17.15 -12.01
C ARG A 79 -16.40 -18.02 -11.27
N TYR A 80 -15.32 -17.43 -10.75
CA TYR A 80 -14.21 -18.18 -10.16
C TYR A 80 -14.21 -18.18 -8.63
N TRP A 81 -14.98 -17.29 -7.98
CA TRP A 81 -15.08 -17.24 -6.51
C TRP A 81 -15.47 -18.60 -5.89
N LYS A 82 -16.46 -19.29 -6.48
CA LYS A 82 -16.95 -20.58 -5.97
C LYS A 82 -15.97 -21.73 -6.24
N GLU A 83 -15.30 -21.73 -7.39
CA GLU A 83 -14.33 -22.77 -7.76
C GLU A 83 -12.98 -22.60 -7.04
N ASN A 84 -12.52 -21.37 -6.79
CA ASN A 84 -11.30 -21.12 -6.01
C ASN A 84 -11.49 -21.48 -4.53
N LEU A 85 -12.64 -21.16 -3.93
CA LEU A 85 -12.94 -21.52 -2.54
C LEU A 85 -13.03 -23.04 -2.36
N ALA A 86 -13.51 -23.78 -3.35
CA ALA A 86 -13.59 -25.24 -3.32
C ALA A 86 -12.24 -25.96 -3.55
N ARG A 87 -11.20 -25.25 -3.97
CA ARG A 87 -9.85 -25.79 -4.26
C ARG A 87 -8.78 -25.35 -3.25
N LEU A 88 -9.13 -24.52 -2.27
CA LEU A 88 -8.24 -24.22 -1.15
C LEU A 88 -8.25 -25.43 -0.21
N PRO A 89 -7.08 -26.05 0.09
CA PRO A 89 -6.98 -27.14 1.04
C PRO A 89 -7.29 -26.69 2.47
#